data_AF-A0A971N2L4-F1
#
_entry.id   AF-A0A971N2L4-F1
#
_cell.length_a   1.000
_cell.length_b   1.000
_cell.length_c   1.000
_cell.angle_alpha   90.00
_cell.angle_beta   90.00
_cell.angle_gamma   90.00
#
_symmetry.space_group_name_H-M   'P 1'
#
loop_
_entity.id
_entity.type
_entity.pdbx_description
1 polymer ?
#
loop_
_entity_poly.entity_id
_entity_poly.type
_entity_poly.pdbx_seq_one_letter_code
_entity_poly.pdbx_strand_id
1 'polypeptide(L)'
;RPESTLNPTFELAYWAFGLETALKWRRRLNLPPEPKWERVLTKLVPLPVAAGVYLAHERCPETFTQFNIDHPSLLGALGMLPGWGVDRTVMAETLRRVLATWKLESAWGWDFPLMALTAARLGEEQLAVELLLYDSPKNTYLPNGHNRQATREDLPLYLPGNGGLLTAVAMMAAGWEGGPQGQAPGFPQDGSWEVTWEGLRPML
;
A
#
# COMPACT_ATOMS: atom_id res chain seq x y z
N ARG A 1 17.02 -8.67 -11.47
CA ARG A 1 16.98 -8.33 -12.91
C ARG A 1 15.70 -8.91 -13.49
N PRO A 2 15.12 -8.38 -14.58
CA PRO A 2 13.84 -8.86 -15.11
C PRO A 2 13.79 -10.40 -15.28
N GLU A 3 14.89 -11.01 -15.71
CA GLU A 3 15.03 -12.45 -15.91
C GLU A 3 15.08 -13.29 -14.62
N SER A 4 15.38 -12.68 -13.47
CA SER A 4 15.41 -13.34 -12.16
C SER A 4 14.14 -13.10 -11.34
N THR A 5 13.34 -12.11 -11.73
CA THR A 5 12.10 -11.71 -11.05
C THR A 5 10.99 -12.70 -11.43
N LEU A 6 10.40 -13.34 -10.43
CA LEU A 6 9.29 -14.27 -10.62
C LEU A 6 8.26 -14.05 -9.52
N ASN A 7 6.98 -13.98 -9.92
CA ASN A 7 5.83 -13.87 -9.02
C ASN A 7 5.99 -12.76 -7.94
N PRO A 8 6.15 -11.48 -8.33
CA PRO A 8 6.25 -10.39 -7.36
C PRO A 8 4.95 -10.20 -6.58
N THR A 9 5.07 -9.90 -5.28
CA THR A 9 3.90 -9.81 -4.38
C THR A 9 2.90 -8.77 -4.83
N PHE A 10 3.35 -7.56 -5.15
CA PHE A 10 2.46 -6.47 -5.54
C PHE A 10 1.80 -6.75 -6.90
N GLU A 11 2.57 -7.19 -7.88
CA GLU A 11 2.11 -7.44 -9.23
C GLU A 11 1.11 -8.59 -9.30
N LEU A 12 1.27 -9.65 -8.49
CA LEU A 12 0.26 -10.71 -8.39
C LEU A 12 -1.07 -10.16 -7.87
N ALA A 13 -1.04 -9.39 -6.78
CA ALA A 13 -2.24 -8.75 -6.24
C ALA A 13 -2.86 -7.76 -7.24
N TYR A 14 -2.03 -7.03 -8.00
CA TYR A 14 -2.49 -6.06 -8.99
C TYR A 14 -3.13 -6.73 -10.22
N TRP A 15 -2.57 -7.85 -10.70
CA TRP A 15 -3.18 -8.67 -11.73
C TRP A 15 -4.52 -9.23 -11.28
N ALA A 16 -4.60 -9.75 -10.06
CA ALA A 16 -5.86 -10.23 -9.49
C ALA A 16 -6.91 -9.12 -9.44
N PHE A 17 -6.56 -7.96 -8.88
CA PHE A 17 -7.43 -6.79 -8.80
C PHE A 17 -7.95 -6.36 -10.18
N GLY A 18 -7.07 -6.29 -11.18
CA GLY A 18 -7.44 -5.92 -12.55
C GLY A 18 -8.43 -6.90 -13.18
N LEU A 19 -8.19 -8.20 -13.05
CA LEU A 19 -9.06 -9.25 -13.60
C LEU A 19 -10.42 -9.29 -12.87
N GLU A 20 -10.42 -9.21 -11.54
CA GLU A 20 -11.66 -9.14 -10.75
C GLU A 20 -12.48 -7.90 -11.10
N THR A 21 -11.82 -6.75 -11.25
CA THR A 21 -12.46 -5.51 -11.67
C THR A 21 -13.06 -5.63 -13.07
N ALA A 22 -12.33 -6.21 -14.02
CA ALA A 22 -12.84 -6.43 -15.38
C ALA A 22 -14.07 -7.36 -15.38
N LEU A 23 -14.03 -8.46 -14.62
CA LEU A 23 -15.17 -9.38 -14.47
C LEU A 23 -16.36 -8.71 -13.75
N LYS A 24 -16.12 -7.86 -12.74
CA LYS A 24 -17.15 -7.03 -12.08
C LYS A 24 -17.82 -6.11 -13.10
N TRP A 25 -17.07 -5.48 -13.99
CA TRP A 25 -17.62 -4.62 -15.05
C TRP A 25 -18.39 -5.39 -16.13
N ARG A 26 -17.92 -6.56 -16.57
CA ARG A 26 -18.69 -7.40 -17.52
C ARG A 26 -20.07 -7.74 -16.97
N ARG A 27 -20.15 -8.13 -15.69
CA ARG A 27 -21.43 -8.37 -15.00
C ARG A 27 -22.31 -7.12 -14.96
N ARG A 28 -21.75 -5.96 -14.61
CA ARG A 28 -22.49 -4.68 -14.60
C ARG A 28 -23.03 -4.28 -15.98
N LEU A 29 -22.35 -4.67 -17.05
CA LEU A 29 -22.73 -4.41 -18.43
C LEU A 29 -23.60 -5.53 -19.04
N ASN A 30 -24.02 -6.54 -18.26
CA ASN A 30 -24.75 -7.72 -18.73
C ASN A 30 -24.03 -8.50 -19.84
N LEU A 31 -22.70 -8.46 -19.86
CA LEU A 31 -21.87 -9.27 -20.76
C LEU A 31 -21.56 -10.63 -20.12
N PRO A 32 -21.45 -11.72 -20.90
CA PRO A 32 -21.06 -13.02 -20.37
C PRO A 32 -19.65 -12.95 -19.77
N PRO A 33 -19.29 -13.74 -18.74
CA PRO A 33 -17.92 -13.77 -18.22
C PRO A 33 -16.91 -14.17 -19.31
N GLU A 34 -15.65 -13.75 -19.16
CA GLU A 34 -14.56 -14.16 -20.05
C GLU A 34 -13.80 -15.34 -19.42
N PRO A 35 -13.97 -16.58 -19.93
CA PRO A 35 -13.45 -17.78 -19.27
C PRO A 35 -11.92 -17.78 -19.15
N LYS A 36 -11.21 -17.11 -20.07
CA LYS A 36 -9.74 -17.02 -19.97
C LYS A 36 -9.30 -16.18 -18.78
N TRP A 37 -10.01 -15.09 -18.48
CA TRP A 37 -9.68 -14.20 -17.36
C TRP A 37 -9.94 -14.88 -16.02
N GLU A 38 -11.07 -15.58 -15.89
CA GLU A 38 -11.38 -16.40 -14.72
C GLU A 38 -10.34 -17.52 -14.53
N ARG A 39 -9.95 -18.19 -15.62
CA ARG A 39 -8.91 -19.23 -15.58
C ARG A 39 -7.56 -18.68 -15.13
N VAL A 40 -7.18 -17.47 -15.54
CA VAL A 40 -5.93 -16.84 -15.07
C VAL A 40 -6.04 -16.52 -13.58
N LEU A 41 -7.11 -15.83 -13.17
CA LEU A 41 -7.34 -15.44 -11.77
C LEU A 41 -7.31 -16.65 -10.83
N THR A 42 -7.99 -17.74 -11.19
CA THR A 42 -8.04 -18.99 -10.39
C THR A 42 -6.73 -19.77 -10.36
N LYS A 43 -5.77 -19.42 -11.23
CA LYS A 43 -4.45 -20.07 -11.34
C LYS A 43 -3.29 -19.16 -10.94
N LEU A 44 -3.57 -17.94 -10.48
CA LEU A 44 -2.54 -17.11 -9.88
C LEU A 44 -1.96 -17.87 -8.68
N VAL A 45 -0.63 -17.86 -8.60
CA VAL A 45 0.07 -18.46 -7.47
C VAL A 45 -0.19 -17.64 -6.20
N PRO A 46 -0.09 -18.26 -5.01
CA PRO A 46 -0.12 -17.52 -3.75
C PRO A 46 0.98 -16.45 -3.71
N LEU A 47 0.73 -15.39 -2.95
CA LEU A 47 1.74 -14.36 -2.69
C LEU A 47 2.97 -15.01 -2.02
N PRO A 48 4.20 -14.69 -2.45
CA PRO A 48 5.40 -15.36 -1.95
C PRO A 48 5.71 -14.98 -0.50
N VAL A 49 5.73 -15.97 0.37
CA VAL A 49 6.03 -15.82 1.81
C VAL A 49 7.27 -16.62 2.15
N ALA A 50 8.17 -16.03 2.93
CA ALA A 50 9.27 -16.75 3.58
C ALA A 50 9.49 -16.19 4.98
N ALA A 51 9.76 -17.08 5.95
CA ALA A 51 9.98 -16.72 7.35
C ALA A 51 8.88 -15.80 7.95
N GLY A 52 7.62 -16.03 7.56
CA GLY A 52 6.46 -15.29 8.09
C GLY A 52 6.25 -13.89 7.53
N VAL A 53 6.96 -13.50 6.47
CA VAL A 53 6.81 -12.19 5.80
C VAL A 53 6.70 -12.34 4.29
N TYR A 54 6.06 -11.37 3.63
CA TYR A 54 6.00 -11.31 2.18
C TYR A 54 7.35 -10.88 1.60
N LEU A 55 7.79 -11.55 0.53
CA LEU A 55 8.98 -11.16 -0.21
C LEU A 55 8.64 -10.13 -1.29
N ALA A 56 9.63 -9.41 -1.81
CA ALA A 56 9.45 -8.58 -2.99
C ALA A 56 8.99 -9.44 -4.18
N HIS A 57 9.61 -10.62 -4.35
CA HIS A 57 9.21 -11.64 -5.31
C HIS A 57 9.68 -13.03 -4.86
N GLU A 58 9.13 -14.10 -5.44
CA GLU A 58 9.36 -15.50 -5.01
C GLU A 58 10.84 -15.88 -4.91
N ARG A 59 11.64 -15.42 -5.88
CA ARG A 59 13.09 -15.68 -5.95
C ARG A 59 13.97 -14.64 -5.23
N CYS A 60 13.45 -13.88 -4.27
CA CYS A 60 14.18 -12.83 -3.54
C CYS A 60 14.23 -13.07 -2.02
N PRO A 61 14.92 -14.12 -1.53
CA PRO A 61 15.05 -14.35 -0.09
C PRO A 61 15.79 -13.19 0.62
N GLU A 62 16.63 -12.44 -0.09
CA GLU A 62 17.35 -11.27 0.44
C GLU A 62 16.54 -9.96 0.42
N THR A 63 15.20 -10.03 0.26
CA THR A 63 14.28 -8.86 0.25
C THR A 63 14.57 -7.91 1.41
N PHE A 64 14.78 -8.42 2.62
CA PHE A 64 14.94 -7.61 3.84
C PHE A 64 16.41 -7.40 4.26
N THR A 65 17.37 -7.74 3.39
CA THR A 65 18.81 -7.64 3.73
C THR A 65 19.61 -6.92 2.66
N GLN A 66 19.59 -7.41 1.42
CA GLN A 66 20.36 -6.81 0.31
C GLN A 66 19.49 -5.88 -0.54
N PHE A 67 18.20 -6.20 -0.66
CA PHE A 67 17.24 -5.49 -1.52
C PHE A 67 16.22 -4.66 -0.73
N ASN A 68 16.52 -4.34 0.53
CA ASN A 68 15.73 -3.52 1.44
C ASN A 68 15.91 -2.02 1.21
N ILE A 69 15.91 -1.63 -0.06
CA ILE A 69 16.09 -0.26 -0.56
C ILE A 69 14.94 0.08 -1.49
N ASP A 70 14.78 1.37 -1.81
CA ASP A 70 13.75 1.85 -2.73
C ASP A 70 12.34 1.54 -2.17
N HIS A 71 11.34 1.36 -3.03
CA HIS A 71 9.95 1.13 -2.62
C HIS A 71 9.73 -0.21 -1.89
N PRO A 72 9.10 -0.22 -0.69
CA PRO A 72 8.61 -1.45 -0.06
C PRO A 72 7.30 -1.93 -0.73
N SER A 73 7.34 -2.18 -2.04
CA SER A 73 6.17 -2.38 -2.91
C SER A 73 5.26 -3.53 -2.48
N LEU A 74 5.82 -4.56 -1.85
CA LEU A 74 5.09 -5.69 -1.28
C LEU A 74 3.98 -5.28 -0.29
N LEU A 75 4.10 -4.14 0.38
CA LEU A 75 3.04 -3.58 1.22
C LEU A 75 1.82 -3.11 0.39
N GLY A 76 2.03 -2.75 -0.88
CA GLY A 76 0.99 -2.27 -1.80
C GLY A 76 -0.10 -3.29 -2.06
N ALA A 77 0.16 -4.59 -1.85
CA ALA A 77 -0.85 -5.64 -1.97
C ALA A 77 -2.03 -5.44 -1.00
N LEU A 78 -1.78 -4.83 0.17
CA LEU A 78 -2.83 -4.47 1.13
C LEU A 78 -3.03 -2.96 1.24
N GLY A 79 -1.97 -2.14 1.23
CA GLY A 79 -2.11 -0.69 1.42
C GLY A 79 -2.83 0.00 0.26
N MET A 80 -2.38 -0.27 -0.97
CA MET A 80 -2.97 0.33 -2.18
C MET A 80 -4.14 -0.48 -2.73
N LEU A 81 -4.10 -1.80 -2.60
CA LEU A 81 -5.09 -2.71 -3.17
C LEU A 81 -5.96 -3.37 -2.08
N PRO A 82 -7.11 -3.98 -2.44
CA PRO A 82 -8.01 -4.59 -1.46
C PRO A 82 -7.46 -5.80 -0.67
N GLY A 83 -6.24 -6.28 -0.94
CA GLY A 83 -5.66 -7.42 -0.20
C GLY A 83 -5.94 -8.80 -0.80
N TRP A 84 -6.02 -8.94 -2.13
CA TRP A 84 -6.20 -10.27 -2.74
C TRP A 84 -5.10 -11.23 -2.31
N GLY A 85 -5.49 -12.38 -1.74
CA GLY A 85 -4.54 -13.40 -1.27
C GLY A 85 -3.67 -12.97 -0.08
N VAL A 86 -3.95 -11.82 0.53
CA VAL A 86 -3.19 -11.31 1.69
C VAL A 86 -3.68 -11.97 2.98
N ASP A 87 -2.75 -12.55 3.71
CA ASP A 87 -2.88 -12.87 5.13
C ASP A 87 -2.50 -11.63 5.94
N ARG A 88 -3.45 -11.14 6.76
CA ARG A 88 -3.30 -9.90 7.53
C ARG A 88 -2.21 -10.02 8.61
N THR A 89 -2.03 -11.20 9.20
CA THR A 89 -0.99 -11.45 10.21
C THR A 89 0.38 -11.38 9.55
N VAL A 90 0.55 -12.04 8.40
CA VAL A 90 1.80 -11.99 7.62
C VAL A 90 2.08 -10.56 7.16
N MET A 91 1.07 -9.81 6.69
CA MET A 91 1.25 -8.42 6.29
C MET A 91 1.62 -7.50 7.46
N ALA A 92 1.09 -7.73 8.66
CA ALA A 92 1.49 -6.99 9.86
C ALA A 92 2.97 -7.25 10.21
N GLU A 93 3.40 -8.51 10.21
CA GLU A 93 4.82 -8.86 10.41
C GLU A 93 5.72 -8.31 9.30
N THR A 94 5.20 -8.27 8.08
CA THR A 94 5.88 -7.69 6.92
C THR A 94 6.08 -6.19 7.10
N LEU A 95 5.05 -5.45 7.48
CA LEU A 95 5.14 -4.02 7.78
C LEU A 95 6.15 -3.77 8.92
N ARG A 96 6.07 -4.52 10.02
CA ARG A 96 7.04 -4.42 11.13
C ARG A 96 8.47 -4.68 10.64
N ARG A 97 8.67 -5.67 9.77
CA ARG A 97 9.99 -5.96 9.19
C ARG A 97 10.50 -4.84 8.29
N VAL A 98 9.63 -4.24 7.47
CA VAL A 98 9.97 -3.05 6.67
C VAL A 98 10.44 -1.94 7.61
N LEU A 99 9.66 -1.59 8.64
CA LEU A 99 10.04 -0.52 9.57
C LEU A 99 11.33 -0.79 10.34
N ALA A 100 11.63 -2.07 10.64
CA ALA A 100 12.83 -2.45 11.37
C ALA A 100 14.11 -2.50 10.50
N THR A 101 13.99 -2.79 9.20
CA THR A 101 15.15 -3.13 8.37
C THR A 101 15.30 -2.32 7.10
N TRP A 102 14.24 -1.67 6.62
CA TRP A 102 14.27 -0.97 5.36
C TRP A 102 15.09 0.31 5.46
N LYS A 103 15.90 0.58 4.43
CA LYS A 103 16.72 1.79 4.35
C LYS A 103 15.85 2.95 3.90
N LEU A 104 15.06 3.51 4.81
CA LEU A 104 14.07 4.55 4.53
C LEU A 104 14.68 5.84 3.95
N GLU A 105 15.99 6.06 4.09
CA GLU A 105 16.72 7.12 3.39
C GLU A 105 16.72 6.94 1.86
N SER A 106 16.58 5.70 1.39
CA SER A 106 16.45 5.35 -0.03
C SER A 106 15.00 5.35 -0.54
N ALA A 107 14.02 5.51 0.36
CA ALA A 107 12.61 5.58 0.00
C ALA A 107 12.26 6.88 -0.74
N TRP A 108 11.04 6.94 -1.25
CA TRP A 108 10.43 8.06 -1.94
C TRP A 108 9.23 8.58 -1.16
N GLY A 109 8.83 9.83 -1.43
CA GLY A 109 7.79 10.49 -0.64
C GLY A 109 6.43 9.77 -0.60
N TRP A 110 6.10 8.94 -1.60
CA TRP A 110 4.86 8.17 -1.59
C TRP A 110 4.92 6.88 -0.75
N ASP A 111 6.12 6.44 -0.37
CA ASP A 111 6.30 5.21 0.43
C ASP A 111 5.77 5.39 1.85
N PHE A 112 5.84 6.58 2.43
CA PHE A 112 5.29 6.87 3.76
C PHE A 112 3.76 6.78 3.79
N PRO A 113 3.02 7.43 2.85
CA PRO A 113 1.61 7.16 2.67
C PRO A 113 1.28 5.69 2.35
N LEU A 114 2.09 4.98 1.57
CA LEU A 114 1.88 3.54 1.33
C LEU A 114 1.92 2.76 2.66
N MET A 115 2.95 2.99 3.48
CA MET A 115 3.07 2.33 4.78
C MET A 115 1.89 2.71 5.69
N ALA A 116 1.46 3.98 5.69
CA ALA A 116 0.31 4.45 6.46
C ALA A 116 -1.01 3.80 6.02
N LEU A 117 -1.25 3.68 4.71
CA LEU A 117 -2.41 2.96 4.16
C LEU A 117 -2.43 1.50 4.65
N THR A 118 -1.28 0.83 4.63
CA THR A 118 -1.15 -0.54 5.13
C THR A 118 -1.42 -0.62 6.63
N ALA A 119 -0.82 0.27 7.43
CA ALA A 119 -1.04 0.34 8.87
C ALA A 119 -2.52 0.56 9.22
N ALA A 120 -3.18 1.53 8.58
CA ALA A 120 -4.60 1.82 8.77
C ALA A 120 -5.46 0.59 8.41
N ARG A 121 -5.19 -0.06 7.28
CA ARG A 121 -5.91 -1.28 6.89
C ARG A 121 -5.69 -2.44 7.84
N LEU A 122 -4.57 -2.49 8.56
CA LEU A 122 -4.28 -3.48 9.59
C LEU A 122 -4.90 -3.17 10.95
N GLY A 123 -5.45 -1.97 11.16
CA GLY A 123 -5.98 -1.50 12.44
C GLY A 123 -4.90 -0.90 13.35
N GLU A 124 -3.75 -0.53 12.80
CA GLU A 124 -2.64 0.11 13.52
C GLU A 124 -2.76 1.64 13.34
N GLU A 125 -3.85 2.22 13.82
CA GLU A 125 -4.25 3.61 13.51
C GLU A 125 -3.22 4.64 13.97
N GLN A 126 -2.65 4.44 15.16
CA GLN A 126 -1.60 5.31 15.70
C GLN A 126 -0.35 5.27 14.82
N LEU A 127 0.07 4.08 14.41
CA LEU A 127 1.21 3.90 13.52
C LEU A 127 0.94 4.53 12.14
N ALA A 128 -0.30 4.47 11.63
CA ALA A 128 -0.65 5.11 10.37
C ALA A 128 -0.41 6.63 10.41
N VAL A 129 -0.83 7.30 11.50
CA VAL A 129 -0.56 8.72 11.72
C VAL A 129 0.94 9.00 11.86
N GLU A 130 1.65 8.19 12.64
CA GLU A 130 3.11 8.32 12.83
C GLU A 130 3.87 8.19 11.51
N LEU A 131 3.46 7.29 10.62
CA LEU A 131 4.07 7.10 9.31
C LEU A 131 3.84 8.30 8.38
N LEU A 132 2.66 8.92 8.42
CA LEU A 132 2.41 10.16 7.68
C LEU A 132 3.27 11.32 8.18
N LEU A 133 3.59 11.33 9.47
CA LEU A 133 4.41 12.36 10.13
C LEU A 133 5.88 11.96 10.29
N TYR A 134 6.30 10.85 9.68
CA TYR A 134 7.64 10.30 9.88
C TYR A 134 8.70 11.31 9.44
N ASP A 135 9.66 11.59 10.34
CA ASP A 135 10.72 12.56 10.09
C ASP A 135 11.72 11.99 9.08
N SER A 136 11.56 12.39 7.83
CA SER A 136 12.45 12.03 6.74
C SER A 136 12.54 13.18 5.74
N PRO A 137 13.74 13.45 5.16
CA PRO A 137 13.87 14.38 4.05
C PRO A 137 12.93 14.06 2.87
N LYS A 138 12.58 12.79 2.71
CA LYS A 138 11.71 12.26 1.65
C LYS A 138 10.22 12.50 1.93
N ASN A 139 9.85 12.64 3.21
CA ASN A 139 8.50 12.93 3.67
C ASN A 139 8.30 14.43 4.00
N THR A 140 9.20 15.29 3.52
CA THR A 140 9.13 16.73 3.79
C THR A 140 8.22 17.43 2.78
N TYR A 141 7.29 18.26 3.31
CA TYR A 141 6.42 19.14 2.54
C TYR A 141 6.86 20.59 2.74
N LEU A 142 7.08 21.31 1.64
CA LEU A 142 7.52 22.71 1.65
C LEU A 142 6.36 23.65 2.04
N PRO A 143 6.63 24.91 2.41
CA PRO A 143 5.57 25.88 2.74
C PRO A 143 4.54 26.13 1.62
N ASN A 144 4.89 25.84 0.36
CA ASN A 144 3.97 25.89 -0.78
C ASN A 144 3.14 24.59 -0.94
N GLY A 145 3.23 23.66 0.01
CA GLY A 145 2.51 22.40 0.04
C GLY A 145 3.15 21.27 -0.77
N HIS A 146 4.21 21.49 -1.55
CA HIS A 146 4.79 20.44 -2.38
C HIS A 146 5.69 19.49 -1.58
N ASN A 147 5.55 18.17 -1.84
CA ASN A 147 6.52 17.18 -1.40
C ASN A 147 7.82 17.34 -2.22
N ARG A 148 8.96 17.33 -1.52
CA ARG A 148 10.29 17.47 -2.14
C ARG A 148 11.01 16.13 -2.13
N GLN A 149 11.63 15.76 -3.25
CA GLN A 149 12.54 14.62 -3.30
C GLN A 149 13.95 15.04 -2.85
N ALA A 150 14.12 15.26 -1.53
CA ALA A 150 15.21 16.05 -0.94
C ALA A 150 16.65 15.74 -1.39
N THR A 151 16.95 14.51 -1.80
CA THR A 151 18.30 14.09 -2.22
C THR A 151 18.57 14.18 -3.72
N ARG A 152 17.64 14.73 -4.51
CA ARG A 152 17.75 14.83 -5.98
C ARG A 152 17.66 16.28 -6.45
N GLU A 153 18.72 16.76 -7.07
CA GLU A 153 18.75 18.10 -7.69
C GLU A 153 17.89 18.17 -8.95
N ASP A 154 17.79 17.06 -9.69
CA ASP A 154 17.00 16.94 -10.92
C ASP A 154 15.50 16.72 -10.67
N LEU A 155 15.09 16.52 -9.41
CA LEU A 155 13.70 16.30 -9.02
C LEU A 155 13.32 17.14 -7.80
N PRO A 156 13.24 18.48 -7.93
CA PRO A 156 12.94 19.35 -6.79
C PRO A 156 11.53 19.17 -6.24
N LEU A 157 10.60 18.65 -7.05
CA LEU A 157 9.19 18.42 -6.69
C LEU A 157 8.81 16.98 -7.02
N TYR A 158 8.07 16.33 -6.10
CA TYR A 158 7.63 14.96 -6.26
C TYR A 158 6.16 14.78 -5.86
N LEU A 159 5.29 15.11 -6.82
CA LEU A 159 3.83 15.10 -6.61
C LEU A 159 3.22 13.75 -6.21
N PRO A 160 3.81 12.57 -6.49
CA PRO A 160 3.30 11.33 -5.92
C PRO A 160 3.27 11.31 -4.39
N GLY A 161 4.19 12.01 -3.71
CA GLY A 161 4.13 12.17 -2.25
C GLY A 161 2.92 13.00 -1.81
N ASN A 162 2.56 14.04 -2.56
CA ASN A 162 1.34 14.81 -2.32
C ASN A 162 0.07 13.97 -2.52
N GLY A 163 -0.03 13.28 -3.66
CA GLY A 163 -1.17 12.43 -3.98
C GLY A 163 -1.31 11.27 -2.98
N GLY A 164 -0.19 10.67 -2.57
CA GLY A 164 -0.14 9.64 -1.55
C GLY A 164 -0.70 10.12 -0.21
N LEU A 165 -0.21 11.25 0.30
CA LEU A 165 -0.70 11.83 1.57
C LEU A 165 -2.21 12.10 1.52
N LEU A 166 -2.68 12.76 0.47
CA LEU A 166 -4.11 13.05 0.31
C LEU A 166 -4.95 11.78 0.24
N THR A 167 -4.46 10.76 -0.47
CA THR A 167 -5.15 9.46 -0.57
C THR A 167 -5.20 8.74 0.78
N ALA A 168 -4.09 8.71 1.51
CA ALA A 168 -4.01 8.07 2.83
C ALA A 168 -4.93 8.73 3.85
N VAL A 169 -4.87 10.06 3.96
CA VAL A 169 -5.74 10.83 4.87
C VAL A 169 -7.21 10.65 4.49
N ALA A 170 -7.55 10.68 3.20
CA ALA A 170 -8.92 10.46 2.76
C ALA A 170 -9.43 9.05 3.08
N MET A 171 -8.62 8.01 2.87
CA MET A 171 -8.95 6.64 3.24
C MET A 171 -9.11 6.50 4.77
N MET A 172 -8.20 7.07 5.55
CA MET A 172 -8.26 7.01 7.01
C MET A 172 -9.51 7.72 7.55
N ALA A 173 -9.93 8.83 6.92
CA ALA A 173 -11.11 9.60 7.32
C ALA A 173 -12.43 8.93 6.87
N ALA A 174 -12.51 8.50 5.60
CA ALA A 174 -13.76 8.02 5.01
C ALA A 174 -13.93 6.49 5.02
N GLY A 175 -12.88 5.73 5.34
CA GLY A 175 -12.86 4.28 5.30
C GLY A 175 -12.54 3.69 3.93
N TRP A 176 -12.78 2.38 3.78
CA TRP A 176 -12.53 1.58 2.57
C TRP A 176 -13.51 0.40 2.45
N GLU A 177 -13.71 -0.18 1.27
CA GLU A 177 -14.57 -1.38 1.09
C GLU A 177 -14.10 -2.53 1.98
N GLY A 178 -15.06 -3.10 2.72
CA GLY A 178 -14.80 -4.16 3.70
C GLY A 178 -14.09 -3.71 4.98
N GLY A 179 -13.83 -2.40 5.14
CA GLY A 179 -13.25 -1.82 6.34
C GLY A 179 -14.22 -1.73 7.52
N PRO A 180 -13.70 -1.40 8.72
CA PRO A 180 -14.54 -1.17 9.89
C PRO A 180 -15.49 0.00 9.64
N GLN A 181 -16.69 -0.13 10.18
CA GLN A 181 -17.70 0.93 10.13
C GLN A 181 -17.41 1.95 11.24
N GLY A 182 -17.64 3.23 10.96
CA GLY A 182 -17.43 4.29 11.94
C GLY A 182 -16.93 5.57 11.31
N GLN A 183 -16.79 6.61 12.14
CA GLN A 183 -16.20 7.87 11.73
C GLN A 183 -14.68 7.79 11.79
N ALA A 184 -14.00 8.18 10.71
CA ALA A 184 -12.54 8.22 10.65
C ALA A 184 -11.85 6.92 11.08
N PRO A 185 -12.21 5.77 10.50
CA PRO A 185 -11.78 4.45 10.97
C PRO A 185 -10.28 4.17 10.88
N GLY A 186 -9.51 5.00 10.17
CA GLY A 186 -8.05 4.89 10.12
C GLY A 186 -7.32 5.79 11.11
N PHE A 187 -8.03 6.58 11.93
CA PHE A 187 -7.45 7.41 12.98
C PHE A 187 -7.66 6.78 14.36
N PRO A 188 -6.79 7.06 15.36
CA PRO A 188 -6.96 6.56 16.71
C PRO A 188 -8.34 6.90 17.30
N GLN A 189 -9.00 5.88 17.86
CA GLN A 189 -10.34 6.01 18.44
C GLN A 189 -10.32 6.24 19.97
N ASP A 190 -9.15 6.48 20.55
CA ASP A 190 -8.92 6.66 22.00
C ASP A 190 -9.14 8.09 22.50
N GLY A 191 -9.57 9.00 21.61
CA GLY A 191 -9.81 10.41 21.92
C GLY A 191 -8.58 11.32 21.74
N SER A 192 -7.44 10.79 21.29
CA SER A 192 -6.27 11.60 20.93
C SER A 192 -6.46 12.44 19.66
N TRP A 193 -7.41 12.03 18.80
CA TRP A 193 -7.79 12.73 17.58
C TRP A 193 -9.30 12.95 17.52
N GLU A 194 -9.71 14.18 17.18
CA GLU A 194 -11.08 14.50 16.79
C GLU A 194 -11.09 14.86 15.30
N VAL A 195 -11.71 13.99 14.48
CA VAL A 195 -11.62 14.09 13.01
C VAL A 195 -12.98 14.41 12.42
N THR A 196 -13.07 15.56 11.76
CA THR A 196 -14.22 15.97 10.94
C THR A 196 -13.85 15.93 9.46
N TRP A 197 -14.73 15.39 8.62
CA TRP A 197 -14.55 15.38 7.17
C TRP A 197 -15.89 15.50 6.46
N GLU A 198 -15.87 15.99 5.23
CA GLU A 198 -17.06 16.12 4.38
C GLU A 198 -16.73 15.74 2.94
N GLY A 199 -17.75 15.29 2.19
CA GLY A 199 -17.64 15.07 0.74
C GLY A 199 -16.72 13.93 0.28
N LEU A 200 -16.05 13.21 1.18
CA LEU A 200 -15.21 12.05 0.84
C LEU A 200 -16.04 10.79 0.63
N ARG A 201 -15.46 9.82 -0.08
CA ARG A 201 -16.03 8.46 -0.23
C ARG A 201 -15.02 7.43 0.25
N PRO A 202 -15.48 6.29 0.79
CA PRO A 202 -14.61 5.17 1.13
C PRO A 202 -13.74 4.77 -0.07
N MET A 203 -12.49 4.44 0.19
CA MET A 203 -11.54 4.00 -0.83
C MET A 203 -11.83 2.58 -1.31
N LEU A 204 -12.07 2.47 -2.62
CA LEU A 204 -12.46 1.27 -3.36
C LEU A 204 -13.79 0.69 -2.87
#